data_AF-A0A1Z2R561-F1
#
_entry.id   AF-A0A1Z2R561-F1
#
_cell.length_a   1.000
_cell.length_b   1.000
_cell.length_c   1.000
_cell.angle_alpha   90.00
_cell.angle_beta   90.00
_cell.angle_gamma   90.00
#
_symmetry.space_group_name_H-M   'P 1'
#
loop_
_entity.id
_entity.type
_entity.pdbx_description
1 polymer ?
#
loop_
_entity_poly.entity_id
_entity_poly.type
_entity_poly.pdbx_seq_one_letter_code
_entity_poly.pdbx_strand_id
1 'polypeptide(L)'
;MIYIEQPVDIEVFRFFWNRKLDSLFARLSFRYLLIWGLETNSLTHELALTYLLNREIKNISLLDRLALTYVLIRKGFQRNSLFDRLVRAYVVHRGLETRNFFDILARSFVHLCKRSGKPQTLFEKMALMYLVKRCDEAVHKGLSVVGLEDVVDLAEVEGINFINQNLQRILKTPLAWQTAKIVVACRVMKAFYEENTHEFEYTAELGYWTAALHYLRELEKEEN
;
A
#
# COMPACT_ATOMS: atom_id res chain seq x y z
N MET A 1 12.57 26.50 5.16
CA MET A 1 13.86 25.96 4.69
C MET A 1 14.61 25.48 5.92
N ILE A 2 14.75 24.17 6.12
CA ILE A 2 15.45 23.59 7.28
C ILE A 2 16.95 23.67 6.96
N TYR A 3 17.70 24.48 7.71
CA TYR A 3 19.16 24.53 7.59
C TYR A 3 19.75 23.32 8.32
N ILE A 4 20.39 22.42 7.57
CA ILE A 4 21.14 21.31 8.13
C ILE A 4 22.61 21.73 8.11
N GLU A 5 23.16 22.10 9.27
CA GLU A 5 24.57 22.48 9.42
C GLU A 5 25.53 21.27 9.43
N GLN A 6 24.99 20.05 9.47
CA GLN A 6 25.77 18.82 9.46
C GLN A 6 26.05 18.34 8.03
N PRO A 7 27.21 17.70 7.77
CA PRO A 7 27.42 17.01 6.50
C PRO A 7 26.32 15.94 6.32
N VAL A 8 25.81 15.82 5.10
CA VAL A 8 24.71 14.90 4.76
C VAL A 8 25.15 14.00 3.61
N ASP A 9 24.81 12.71 3.69
CA ASP A 9 24.88 11.79 2.57
C ASP A 9 23.76 12.15 1.57
N ILE A 10 24.12 12.83 0.48
CA ILE A 10 23.17 13.36 -0.50
C ILE A 10 22.33 12.24 -1.15
N GLU A 11 22.90 11.04 -1.33
CA GLU A 11 22.19 9.92 -1.94
C GLU A 11 21.09 9.41 -1.00
N VAL A 12 21.44 9.18 0.27
CA VAL A 12 20.47 8.77 1.30
C VAL A 12 19.42 9.85 1.50
N PHE A 13 19.82 11.11 1.62
CA PHE A 13 18.89 12.22 1.79
C PHE A 13 17.86 12.26 0.65
N ARG A 14 18.31 12.24 -0.61
CA ARG A 14 17.41 12.26 -1.78
C ARG A 14 16.51 11.03 -1.82
N PHE A 15 17.03 9.86 -1.44
CA PHE A 15 16.26 8.62 -1.45
C PHE A 15 15.06 8.68 -0.50
N PHE A 16 15.27 9.13 0.74
CA PHE A 16 14.21 9.26 1.74
C PHE A 16 13.31 10.48 1.49
N TRP A 17 13.91 11.63 1.16
CA TRP A 17 13.17 12.88 0.96
C TRP A 17 12.17 12.79 -0.20
N ASN A 18 12.58 12.18 -1.31
CA ASN A 18 11.75 12.06 -2.50
C ASN A 18 10.83 10.82 -2.46
N ARG A 19 10.75 10.12 -1.32
CA ARG A 19 9.94 8.91 -1.20
C ARG A 19 8.45 9.28 -1.26
N LYS A 20 7.82 8.85 -2.36
CA LYS A 20 6.37 8.89 -2.53
C LYS A 20 5.70 7.75 -1.77
N LEU A 21 4.53 8.03 -1.20
CA LEU A 21 3.73 7.07 -0.44
C LEU A 21 2.58 6.46 -1.27
N ASP A 22 2.59 6.60 -2.59
CA ASP A 22 1.54 6.05 -3.48
C ASP A 22 1.24 4.57 -3.20
N SER A 23 2.27 3.78 -2.89
CA SER A 23 2.10 2.35 -2.57
C SER A 23 1.44 2.11 -1.22
N LEU A 24 1.73 2.95 -0.22
CA LEU A 24 1.07 2.91 1.08
C LEU A 24 -0.41 3.27 0.90
N PHE A 25 -0.71 4.38 0.24
CA PHE A 25 -2.08 4.81 0.01
C PHE A 25 -2.88 3.79 -0.80
N ALA A 26 -2.30 3.23 -1.86
CA ALA A 26 -2.96 2.16 -2.61
C ALA A 26 -3.25 0.92 -1.74
N ARG A 27 -2.30 0.48 -0.91
CA ARG A 27 -2.52 -0.62 0.03
C ARG A 27 -3.64 -0.29 1.01
N LEU A 28 -3.61 0.88 1.65
CA LEU A 28 -4.67 1.32 2.55
C LEU A 28 -6.04 1.34 1.85
N SER A 29 -6.14 1.97 0.68
CA SER A 29 -7.38 2.05 -0.09
C SER A 29 -7.94 0.66 -0.45
N PHE A 30 -7.10 -0.30 -0.87
CA PHE A 30 -7.59 -1.67 -1.14
C PHE A 30 -8.00 -2.40 0.13
N ARG A 31 -7.29 -2.21 1.25
CA ARG A 31 -7.67 -2.83 2.52
C ARG A 31 -9.06 -2.35 2.92
N TYR A 32 -9.30 -1.04 2.82
CA TYR A 32 -10.63 -0.45 3.07
C TYR A 32 -11.66 -0.94 2.06
N LEU A 33 -11.35 -1.00 0.78
CA LEU A 33 -12.25 -1.53 -0.26
C LEU A 33 -12.71 -2.96 0.05
N LEU A 34 -11.79 -3.83 0.49
CA LEU A 34 -12.12 -5.22 0.82
C LEU A 34 -12.97 -5.35 2.09
N ILE A 35 -12.67 -4.57 3.13
CA ILE A 35 -13.35 -4.67 4.42
C ILE A 35 -14.72 -3.98 4.34
N TRP A 36 -14.74 -2.75 3.83
CA TRP A 36 -15.88 -1.82 3.93
C TRP A 36 -16.68 -1.65 2.63
N GLY A 37 -16.14 -2.09 1.49
CA GLY A 37 -16.79 -1.98 0.18
C GLY A 37 -18.21 -2.56 0.16
N LEU A 38 -19.15 -1.75 -0.32
CA LEU A 38 -20.58 -2.10 -0.37
C LEU A 38 -20.91 -3.12 -1.48
N GLU A 39 -20.17 -3.10 -2.59
CA GLU A 39 -20.40 -3.94 -3.76
C GLU A 39 -19.19 -4.83 -4.05
N THR A 40 -18.97 -5.87 -3.23
CA THR A 40 -17.93 -6.86 -3.56
C THR A 40 -18.40 -7.80 -4.68
N ASN A 41 -19.71 -8.05 -4.82
CA ASN A 41 -20.26 -9.09 -5.71
C ASN A 41 -20.84 -8.55 -7.04
N SER A 42 -20.52 -7.32 -7.45
CA SER A 42 -21.01 -6.79 -8.74
C SER A 42 -20.08 -7.19 -9.88
N LEU A 43 -20.61 -7.56 -11.05
CA LEU A 43 -19.81 -7.95 -12.22
C LEU A 43 -18.78 -6.88 -12.60
N THR A 44 -19.13 -5.59 -12.44
CA THR A 44 -18.22 -4.47 -12.68
C THR A 44 -17.04 -4.48 -11.71
N HIS A 45 -17.26 -4.80 -10.43
CA HIS A 45 -16.21 -4.98 -9.44
C HIS A 45 -15.28 -6.13 -9.83
N GLU A 46 -15.86 -7.27 -10.20
CA GLU A 46 -15.12 -8.45 -10.64
C GLU A 46 -14.25 -8.13 -11.86
N LEU A 47 -14.80 -7.45 -12.86
CA LEU A 47 -14.06 -7.05 -14.06
C LEU A 47 -12.94 -6.06 -13.75
N ALA A 48 -13.17 -5.08 -12.86
CA ALA A 48 -12.15 -4.10 -12.50
C ALA A 48 -10.97 -4.72 -11.74
N LEU A 49 -11.23 -5.63 -10.79
CA LEU A 49 -10.16 -6.36 -10.10
C LEU A 49 -9.45 -7.33 -11.03
N THR A 50 -10.19 -8.08 -11.86
CA THR A 50 -9.62 -8.98 -12.89
C THR A 50 -8.70 -8.21 -13.83
N TYR A 51 -9.10 -7.00 -14.21
CA TYR A 51 -8.31 -6.13 -15.07
C TYR A 51 -6.95 -5.77 -14.44
N LEU A 52 -6.92 -5.36 -13.17
CA LEU A 52 -5.67 -5.07 -12.45
C LEU A 52 -4.75 -6.29 -12.41
N LEU A 53 -5.31 -7.45 -12.09
CA LEU A 53 -4.56 -8.69 -11.95
C LEU A 53 -3.97 -9.17 -13.27
N ASN A 54 -4.72 -9.05 -14.35
CA ASN A 54 -4.23 -9.40 -15.68
C ASN A 54 -3.06 -8.52 -16.13
N ARG A 55 -2.94 -7.31 -15.58
CA ARG A 55 -1.91 -6.35 -15.96
C ARG A 55 -0.55 -6.69 -15.38
N GLU A 56 -0.49 -6.98 -14.08
CA GLU A 56 0.79 -7.29 -13.40
C GLU A 56 1.18 -8.76 -13.54
N ILE A 57 0.21 -9.66 -13.63
CA ILE A 57 0.48 -11.09 -13.54
C ILE A 57 0.54 -11.76 -14.93
N LYS A 58 1.35 -11.24 -15.86
CA LYS A 58 1.41 -11.79 -17.23
C LYS A 58 1.86 -13.25 -17.28
N ASN A 59 2.66 -13.70 -16.32
CA ASN A 59 3.29 -15.02 -16.30
C ASN A 59 2.47 -16.11 -15.58
N ILE A 60 1.33 -15.76 -14.96
CA ILE A 60 0.45 -16.75 -14.30
C ILE A 60 -0.71 -17.10 -15.24
N SER A 61 -1.18 -18.34 -15.18
CA SER A 61 -2.25 -18.83 -16.04
C SER A 61 -3.56 -18.07 -15.82
N LEU A 62 -4.41 -18.01 -16.84
CA LEU A 62 -5.71 -17.33 -16.77
C LEU A 62 -6.60 -17.96 -15.67
N LEU A 63 -6.52 -19.28 -15.49
CA LEU A 63 -7.25 -20.02 -14.44
C LEU A 63 -6.79 -19.64 -13.03
N ASP A 64 -5.48 -19.54 -12.80
CA ASP A 64 -4.93 -19.10 -11.51
C ASP A 64 -5.37 -17.66 -11.18
N ARG A 65 -5.42 -16.75 -12.18
CA ARG A 65 -5.91 -15.37 -12.00
C ARG A 65 -7.40 -15.32 -11.65
N LEU A 66 -8.23 -16.10 -12.35
CA LEU A 66 -9.66 -16.18 -12.07
C LEU A 66 -9.92 -16.78 -10.68
N ALA A 67 -9.20 -17.84 -10.32
CA ALA A 67 -9.31 -18.46 -9.00
C ALA A 67 -8.97 -17.45 -7.89
N LEU A 68 -7.86 -16.71 -8.02
CA LEU A 68 -7.47 -15.70 -7.02
C LEU A 68 -8.45 -14.52 -6.95
N THR A 69 -8.94 -14.05 -8.10
CA THR A 69 -9.97 -12.99 -8.16
C THR A 69 -11.23 -13.43 -7.43
N TYR A 70 -11.67 -14.67 -7.67
CA TYR A 70 -12.84 -15.26 -7.02
C TYR A 70 -12.68 -15.34 -5.49
N VAL A 71 -11.50 -15.76 -5.01
CA VAL A 71 -11.20 -15.82 -3.57
C VAL A 71 -11.27 -14.46 -2.90
N LEU A 72 -10.75 -13.40 -3.54
CA LEU A 72 -10.79 -12.05 -2.96
C LEU A 72 -12.20 -11.49 -2.86
N ILE A 73 -12.97 -11.65 -3.94
CA ILE A 73 -14.28 -11.04 -4.08
C ILE A 73 -15.27 -11.68 -3.11
N ARG A 74 -15.18 -12.99 -2.97
CA ARG A 74 -15.99 -13.74 -2.00
C ARG A 74 -15.28 -13.86 -0.67
N LYS A 75 -15.03 -12.71 0.00
CA LYS A 75 -14.56 -12.54 1.39
C LYS A 75 -14.37 -13.88 2.12
N GLY A 76 -13.24 -14.54 1.89
CA GLY A 76 -12.89 -15.78 2.57
C GLY A 76 -14.05 -16.76 2.77
N PHE A 77 -14.80 -17.08 1.71
CA PHE A 77 -15.71 -18.22 1.66
C PHE A 77 -16.60 -18.50 2.90
N GLN A 78 -17.53 -17.60 3.20
CA GLN A 78 -18.61 -17.92 4.16
C GLN A 78 -19.67 -18.88 3.58
N ARG A 79 -19.63 -19.22 2.28
CA ARG A 79 -20.56 -20.13 1.63
C ARG A 79 -19.91 -21.49 1.31
N ASN A 80 -20.58 -22.56 1.74
CA ASN A 80 -20.17 -23.96 1.56
C ASN A 80 -20.65 -24.53 0.21
N SER A 81 -20.57 -23.77 -0.88
CA SER A 81 -20.94 -24.32 -2.19
C SER A 81 -19.87 -25.29 -2.70
N LEU A 82 -20.26 -26.25 -3.55
CA LEU A 82 -19.31 -27.18 -4.16
C LEU A 82 -18.26 -26.44 -5.01
N PHE A 83 -18.68 -25.40 -5.72
CA PHE A 83 -17.78 -24.55 -6.50
C PHE A 83 -16.76 -23.84 -5.60
N ASP A 84 -17.19 -23.37 -4.43
CA ASP A 84 -16.31 -22.74 -3.46
C ASP A 84 -15.22 -23.68 -2.93
N ARG A 85 -15.57 -24.95 -2.73
CA ARG A 85 -14.61 -25.98 -2.30
C ARG A 85 -13.60 -26.30 -3.42
N LEU A 86 -14.06 -26.38 -4.66
CA LEU A 86 -13.20 -26.63 -5.82
C LEU A 86 -12.19 -25.50 -6.03
N VAL A 87 -12.61 -24.24 -5.95
CA VAL A 87 -11.69 -23.10 -6.10
C VAL A 87 -10.66 -23.06 -4.95
N ARG A 88 -11.07 -23.37 -3.70
CA ARG A 88 -10.10 -23.51 -2.59
C ARG A 88 -9.09 -24.61 -2.82
N ALA A 89 -9.57 -25.80 -3.17
CA ALA A 89 -8.69 -26.94 -3.45
C ALA A 89 -7.70 -26.60 -4.56
N TYR A 90 -8.16 -25.91 -5.61
CA TYR A 90 -7.31 -25.44 -6.69
C TYR A 90 -6.23 -24.45 -6.22
N VAL A 91 -6.62 -23.39 -5.48
CA VAL A 91 -5.70 -22.37 -4.97
C VAL A 91 -4.64 -22.97 -4.05
N VAL A 92 -5.05 -23.86 -3.13
CA VAL A 92 -4.14 -24.56 -2.21
C VAL A 92 -3.21 -25.50 -2.98
N HIS A 93 -3.75 -26.31 -3.90
CA HIS A 93 -2.95 -27.26 -4.67
C HIS A 93 -1.90 -26.57 -5.55
N ARG A 94 -2.23 -25.39 -6.08
CA ARG A 94 -1.34 -24.57 -6.90
C ARG A 94 -0.38 -23.70 -6.09
N GLY A 95 -0.49 -23.67 -4.76
CA GLY A 95 0.35 -22.87 -3.89
C GLY A 95 0.18 -21.36 -4.11
N LEU A 96 -1.01 -20.90 -4.51
CA LEU A 96 -1.23 -19.49 -4.81
C LEU A 96 -1.40 -18.69 -3.51
N GLU A 97 -0.37 -17.96 -3.10
CA GLU A 97 -0.40 -17.13 -1.90
C GLU A 97 -1.28 -15.89 -2.07
N THR A 98 -2.37 -15.83 -1.31
CA THR A 98 -3.30 -14.68 -1.28
C THR A 98 -2.68 -13.41 -0.70
N ARG A 99 -1.65 -13.52 0.15
CA ARG A 99 -0.92 -12.35 0.70
C ARG A 99 -0.15 -11.60 -0.40
N ASN A 100 0.55 -12.31 -1.28
CA ASN A 100 1.25 -11.69 -2.43
C ASN A 100 0.27 -11.03 -3.42
N PHE A 101 -0.98 -11.49 -3.44
CA PHE A 101 -2.00 -11.01 -4.37
C PHE A 101 -2.49 -9.60 -4.06
N PHE A 102 -2.61 -9.25 -2.78
CA PHE A 102 -2.96 -7.91 -2.35
C PHE A 102 -1.89 -6.89 -2.79
N ASP A 103 -0.63 -7.25 -2.60
CA ASP A 103 0.51 -6.46 -3.04
C ASP A 103 0.57 -6.32 -4.57
N ILE A 104 0.12 -7.34 -5.30
CA ILE A 104 -0.02 -7.25 -6.76
C ILE A 104 -1.12 -6.25 -7.13
N LEU A 105 -2.30 -6.31 -6.50
CA LEU A 105 -3.39 -5.36 -6.77
C LEU A 105 -3.00 -3.92 -6.46
N ALA A 106 -2.42 -3.69 -5.28
CA ALA A 106 -1.96 -2.37 -4.87
C ALA A 106 -0.94 -1.81 -5.87
N ARG A 107 0.06 -2.61 -6.28
CA ARG A 107 1.03 -2.22 -7.32
C ARG A 107 0.35 -1.94 -8.66
N SER A 108 -0.54 -2.82 -9.11
CA SER A 108 -1.30 -2.66 -10.37
C SER A 108 -2.05 -1.33 -10.39
N PHE A 109 -2.67 -0.98 -9.27
CA PHE A 109 -3.44 0.25 -9.12
C PHE A 109 -2.55 1.48 -9.07
N VAL A 110 -1.42 1.45 -8.35
CA VAL A 110 -0.41 2.52 -8.42
C VAL A 110 0.03 2.74 -9.87
N HIS A 111 0.27 1.66 -10.61
CA HIS A 111 0.61 1.74 -12.03
C HIS A 111 -0.52 2.28 -12.91
N LEU A 112 -1.78 2.05 -12.54
CA LEU A 112 -2.94 2.60 -13.23
C LEU A 112 -3.07 4.11 -12.94
N CYS A 113 -2.98 4.52 -11.67
CA CYS A 113 -3.04 5.91 -11.22
C CYS A 113 -1.90 6.76 -11.80
N LYS A 114 -0.66 6.26 -11.79
CA LYS A 114 0.50 6.97 -12.39
C LYS A 114 0.38 7.18 -13.91
N ARG A 115 -0.51 6.43 -14.57
CA ARG A 115 -0.73 6.51 -16.01
C ARG A 115 -1.84 7.49 -16.40
N SER A 116 -2.49 8.15 -15.44
CA SER A 116 -3.59 9.11 -15.69
C SER A 116 -3.19 10.27 -16.63
N GLY A 117 -1.90 10.60 -16.72
CA GLY A 117 -1.35 11.60 -17.65
C GLY A 117 -0.79 11.06 -18.98
N LYS A 118 -1.03 9.79 -19.32
CA LYS A 118 -0.58 9.15 -20.57
C LYS A 118 -1.80 8.62 -21.35
N PRO A 119 -1.69 8.33 -22.66
CA PRO A 119 -2.79 7.70 -23.39
C PRO A 119 -3.18 6.37 -22.72
N GLN A 120 -4.44 6.33 -22.29
CA GLN A 120 -5.09 5.18 -21.65
C GLN A 120 -6.14 4.60 -22.59
N THR A 121 -6.24 3.27 -22.61
CA THR A 121 -7.36 2.56 -23.23
C THR A 121 -8.67 2.89 -22.52
N LEU A 122 -9.81 2.68 -23.21
CA LEU A 122 -11.13 2.87 -22.60
C LEU A 122 -11.33 1.99 -21.36
N PHE A 123 -10.86 0.73 -21.41
CA PHE A 123 -10.90 -0.18 -20.27
C PHE A 123 -10.04 0.30 -19.10
N GLU A 124 -8.85 0.87 -19.34
CA GLU A 124 -8.03 1.48 -18.28
C GLU A 124 -8.75 2.63 -17.60
N LYS A 125 -9.37 3.53 -18.38
CA LYS A 125 -10.13 4.67 -17.84
C LYS A 125 -11.31 4.21 -17.00
N MET A 126 -12.07 3.23 -17.50
CA MET A 126 -13.21 2.68 -16.79
C MET A 126 -12.80 2.00 -15.48
N ALA A 127 -11.75 1.16 -15.52
CA ALA A 127 -11.24 0.52 -14.31
C ALA A 127 -10.73 1.56 -13.29
N LEU A 128 -10.01 2.59 -13.74
CA LEU A 128 -9.50 3.65 -12.88
C LEU A 128 -10.64 4.43 -12.21
N MET A 129 -11.59 4.94 -13.01
CA MET A 129 -12.73 5.70 -12.50
C MET A 129 -13.56 4.89 -11.51
N TYR A 130 -13.81 3.61 -11.82
CA TYR A 130 -14.57 2.73 -10.95
C TYR A 130 -13.82 2.47 -9.63
N LEU A 131 -12.54 2.09 -9.69
CA LEU A 131 -11.77 1.73 -8.51
C LEU A 131 -11.52 2.93 -7.58
N VAL A 132 -11.19 4.10 -8.13
CA VAL A 132 -11.03 5.34 -7.33
C VAL A 132 -12.33 5.62 -6.57
N LYS A 133 -13.47 5.67 -7.28
CA LYS A 133 -14.77 5.93 -6.65
C LYS A 133 -15.09 4.93 -5.54
N ARG A 134 -14.86 3.64 -5.77
CA ARG A 134 -15.17 2.59 -4.79
C ARG A 134 -14.21 2.58 -3.60
N CYS A 135 -12.94 2.88 -3.82
CA CYS A 135 -11.99 3.09 -2.74
C CYS A 135 -12.40 4.28 -1.87
N ASP A 136 -12.77 5.42 -2.47
CA ASP A 136 -13.20 6.61 -1.72
C ASP A 136 -14.45 6.34 -0.87
N GLU A 137 -15.46 5.69 -1.45
CA GLU A 137 -16.66 5.26 -0.71
C GLU A 137 -16.32 4.33 0.46
N ALA A 138 -15.42 3.37 0.23
CA ALA A 138 -15.01 2.42 1.26
C ALA A 138 -14.16 3.06 2.36
N VAL A 139 -13.28 3.99 2.01
CA VAL A 139 -12.50 4.80 2.97
C VAL A 139 -13.44 5.63 3.82
N HIS A 140 -14.33 6.41 3.21
CA HIS A 140 -15.30 7.23 3.94
C HIS A 140 -16.13 6.40 4.92
N LYS A 141 -16.64 5.24 4.46
CA LYS A 141 -17.39 4.33 5.31
C LYS A 141 -16.53 3.74 6.43
N GLY A 142 -15.33 3.23 6.13
CA GLY A 142 -14.48 2.63 7.15
C GLY A 142 -14.08 3.63 8.24
N LEU A 143 -13.75 4.87 7.84
CA LEU A 143 -13.47 5.97 8.78
C LEU A 143 -14.68 6.27 9.66
N SER A 144 -15.90 6.24 9.11
CA SER A 144 -17.12 6.46 9.91
C SER A 144 -17.41 5.35 10.93
N VAL A 145 -16.89 4.14 10.73
CA VAL A 145 -17.18 2.98 11.59
C VAL A 145 -16.08 2.72 12.62
N VAL A 146 -14.81 2.74 12.20
CA VAL A 146 -13.66 2.36 13.05
C VAL A 146 -12.72 3.54 13.29
N GLY A 147 -12.97 4.69 12.65
CA GLY A 147 -12.06 5.83 12.73
C GLY A 147 -10.74 5.55 12.01
N LEU A 148 -9.67 6.12 12.56
CA LEU A 148 -8.34 6.16 11.95
C LEU A 148 -7.37 5.09 12.46
N GLU A 149 -7.77 4.28 13.44
CA GLU A 149 -6.90 3.29 14.09
C GLU A 149 -6.28 2.31 13.07
N ASP A 150 -7.13 1.71 12.22
CA ASP A 150 -6.71 0.83 11.12
C ASP A 150 -5.73 1.49 10.13
N VAL A 151 -5.83 2.81 9.94
CA VAL A 151 -4.93 3.60 9.07
C VAL A 151 -3.55 3.71 9.72
N VAL A 152 -3.52 4.05 11.00
CA VAL A 152 -2.28 4.19 11.79
C VAL A 152 -1.56 2.85 11.84
N ASP A 153 -2.22 1.77 12.25
CA ASP A 153 -1.62 0.44 12.41
C ASP A 153 -0.89 -0.01 11.13
N LEU A 154 -1.55 0.12 9.98
CA LEU A 154 -0.92 -0.30 8.71
C LEU A 154 0.22 0.65 8.33
N ALA A 155 0.05 1.95 8.53
CA ALA A 155 1.09 2.93 8.23
C ALA A 155 2.35 2.68 9.06
N GLU A 156 2.21 2.37 10.35
CA GLU A 156 3.34 2.08 11.23
C GLU A 156 4.12 0.85 10.77
N VAL A 157 3.42 -0.26 10.49
CA VAL A 157 4.02 -1.49 9.97
C VAL A 157 4.78 -1.24 8.67
N GLU A 158 4.21 -0.46 7.76
CA GLU A 158 4.85 -0.10 6.48
C GLU A 158 6.07 0.81 6.67
N GLY A 159 6.03 1.70 7.66
CA GLY A 159 7.17 2.54 8.05
C GLY A 159 8.35 1.72 8.55
N ILE A 160 8.09 0.77 9.45
CA ILE A 160 9.10 -0.17 9.97
C ILE A 160 9.68 -1.03 8.84
N ASN A 161 8.80 -1.62 8.02
CA ASN A 161 9.20 -2.44 6.89
C ASN A 161 10.08 -1.67 5.90
N PHE A 162 9.80 -0.39 5.68
CA PHE A 162 10.61 0.45 4.82
C PHE A 162 12.04 0.63 5.35
N ILE A 163 12.22 0.84 6.65
CA ILE A 163 13.56 0.89 7.25
C ILE A 163 14.27 -0.45 7.10
N ASN A 164 13.61 -1.56 7.44
CA ASN A 164 14.18 -2.90 7.31
C ASN A 164 14.64 -3.22 5.89
N GLN A 165 13.83 -2.91 4.88
CA GLN A 165 14.18 -3.11 3.47
C GLN A 165 15.37 -2.29 3.01
N ASN A 166 15.71 -1.21 3.72
CA ASN A 166 16.79 -0.31 3.37
C ASN A 166 17.94 -0.33 4.38
N LEU A 167 17.93 -1.25 5.34
CA LEU A 167 18.89 -1.28 6.45
C LEU A 167 20.34 -1.32 5.95
N GLN A 168 20.63 -2.11 4.92
CA GLN A 168 21.96 -2.16 4.29
C GLN A 168 22.44 -0.81 3.75
N ARG A 169 21.54 0.00 3.19
CA ARG A 169 21.86 1.35 2.72
C ARG A 169 22.12 2.29 3.90
N ILE A 170 21.29 2.19 4.94
CA ILE A 170 21.33 3.06 6.11
C ILE A 170 22.61 2.80 6.93
N LEU A 171 22.96 1.53 7.17
CA LEU A 171 24.13 1.11 7.94
C LEU A 171 25.45 1.14 7.15
N LYS A 172 25.42 1.58 5.88
CA LYS A 172 26.61 1.57 5.01
C LYS A 172 27.74 2.44 5.55
N THR A 173 27.40 3.60 6.13
CA THR A 173 28.36 4.52 6.76
C THR A 173 27.71 5.23 7.95
N PRO A 174 28.50 5.72 8.93
CA PRO A 174 27.96 6.54 10.00
C PRO A 174 27.22 7.81 9.49
N LEU A 175 27.70 8.38 8.38
CA LEU A 175 27.07 9.54 7.74
C LEU A 175 25.70 9.19 7.13
N ALA A 176 25.58 8.02 6.50
CA ALA A 176 24.32 7.51 5.97
C ALA A 176 23.29 7.26 7.09
N TRP A 177 23.73 6.69 8.22
CA TRP A 177 22.91 6.48 9.40
C TRP A 177 22.35 7.80 9.96
N GLN A 178 23.22 8.78 10.23
CA GLN A 178 22.79 10.09 10.74
C GLN A 178 21.88 10.82 9.73
N THR A 179 22.21 10.73 8.44
CA THR A 179 21.40 11.31 7.38
C THR A 179 19.99 10.73 7.34
N ALA A 180 19.85 9.40 7.46
CA ALA A 180 18.56 8.73 7.48
C ALA A 180 17.69 9.21 8.67
N LYS A 181 18.27 9.34 9.87
CA LYS A 181 17.54 9.88 11.03
C LYS A 181 17.09 11.32 10.80
N ILE A 182 17.97 12.19 10.29
CA ILE A 182 17.65 13.60 10.03
C ILE A 182 16.53 13.72 9.00
N VAL A 183 16.65 13.04 7.85
CA VAL A 183 15.67 13.16 6.76
C VAL A 183 14.32 12.55 7.15
N VAL A 184 14.29 11.43 7.89
CA VAL A 184 13.05 10.84 8.41
C VAL A 184 12.40 11.78 9.43
N ALA A 185 13.17 12.38 10.35
CA ALA A 185 12.65 13.39 11.26
C ALA A 185 12.09 14.62 10.52
N CYS A 186 12.76 15.07 9.45
CA CYS A 186 12.25 16.13 8.59
C CYS A 186 10.94 15.74 7.89
N ARG A 187 10.77 14.46 7.49
CA ARG A 187 9.52 13.96 6.91
C ARG A 187 8.39 13.92 7.95
N VAL A 188 8.66 13.53 9.19
CA VAL A 188 7.68 13.61 10.30
C VAL A 188 7.24 15.07 10.52
N MET A 189 8.19 15.99 10.64
CA MET A 189 7.88 17.42 10.81
C MET A 189 7.05 17.95 9.64
N LYS A 190 7.44 17.60 8.41
CA LYS A 190 6.71 17.99 7.21
C LYS A 190 5.27 17.46 7.24
N ALA A 191 5.07 16.17 7.55
CA ALA A 191 3.75 15.56 7.65
C ALA A 191 2.88 16.22 8.73
N PHE A 192 3.49 16.62 9.85
CA PHE A 192 2.80 17.27 10.97
C PHE A 192 2.40 18.72 10.68
N TYR A 193 3.24 19.48 9.97
CA TYR A 193 3.03 20.91 9.72
C TYR A 193 2.34 21.24 8.38
N GLU A 194 2.29 20.30 7.42
CA GLU A 194 1.53 20.51 6.20
C GLU A 194 0.03 20.45 6.51
N GLU A 195 -0.69 21.53 6.21
CA GLU A 195 -2.15 21.56 6.19
C GLU A 195 -2.64 20.61 5.10
N ASN A 196 -2.82 19.34 5.45
CA ASN A 196 -3.35 18.34 4.54
C ASN A 196 -4.85 18.23 4.77
N THR A 197 -5.64 18.56 3.75
CA THR A 197 -7.11 18.59 3.84
C THR A 197 -7.74 17.19 3.89
N HIS A 198 -6.95 16.15 3.63
CA HIS A 198 -7.39 14.76 3.66
C HIS A 198 -6.88 14.05 4.92
N GLU A 199 -7.74 13.99 5.95
CA GLU A 199 -7.45 13.35 7.24
C GLU A 199 -6.89 11.93 7.09
N PHE A 200 -7.40 11.16 6.13
CA PHE A 200 -6.90 9.83 5.80
C PHE A 200 -5.43 9.80 5.38
N GLU A 201 -5.04 10.67 4.44
CA GLU A 201 -3.67 10.71 3.91
C GLU A 201 -2.71 11.30 4.94
N TYR A 202 -3.16 12.34 5.64
CA TYR A 202 -2.44 12.96 6.76
C TYR A 202 -2.05 11.91 7.81
N THR A 203 -3.03 11.18 8.33
CA THR A 203 -2.80 10.19 9.39
C THR A 203 -1.92 9.04 8.93
N ALA A 204 -2.13 8.56 7.70
CA ALA A 204 -1.28 7.55 7.11
C ALA A 204 0.19 8.01 6.95
N GLU A 205 0.42 9.22 6.42
CA GLU A 205 1.77 9.74 6.24
C GLU A 205 2.47 9.99 7.59
N LEU A 206 1.75 10.55 8.56
CA LEU A 206 2.29 10.80 9.89
C LEU A 206 2.65 9.51 10.62
N GLY A 207 1.75 8.51 10.64
CA GLY A 207 2.01 7.20 11.26
C GLY A 207 3.21 6.50 10.63
N TYR A 208 3.30 6.53 9.30
CA TYR A 208 4.39 5.93 8.54
C TYR A 208 5.76 6.49 8.92
N TRP A 209 5.92 7.82 8.88
CA TRP A 209 7.20 8.44 9.18
C TRP A 209 7.54 8.41 10.67
N THR A 210 6.53 8.46 11.55
CA THR A 210 6.72 8.39 13.00
C THR A 210 7.25 7.02 13.40
N ALA A 211 6.64 5.93 12.90
CA ALA A 211 7.13 4.57 13.17
C ALA A 211 8.51 4.33 12.58
N ALA A 212 8.77 4.83 11.36
CA ALA A 212 10.11 4.75 10.77
C ALA A 212 11.17 5.46 11.64
N LEU A 213 10.85 6.64 12.20
CA LEU A 213 11.74 7.36 13.11
C LEU A 213 11.95 6.62 14.43
N HIS A 214 10.87 6.11 15.01
CA HIS A 214 10.90 5.36 16.26
C HIS A 214 11.81 4.14 16.13
N TYR A 215 11.61 3.36 15.06
CA TYR A 215 12.38 2.15 14.81
C TYR A 215 13.88 2.44 14.57
N LEU A 216 14.21 3.52 13.86
CA LEU A 216 15.61 3.96 13.74
C LEU A 216 16.24 4.28 15.11
N ARG A 217 15.48 4.85 16.05
CA ARG A 217 15.96 5.14 17.41
C ARG A 217 16.07 3.88 18.28
N GLU A 218 15.24 2.88 18.05
CA GLU A 218 15.34 1.58 18.74
C GLU A 218 16.62 0.86 18.32
N LEU A 219 16.90 0.79 17.02
CA LEU A 219 18.14 0.21 16.50
C LEU A 219 19.40 0.90 17.08
N GLU A 220 19.36 2.23 17.29
CA GLU A 220 20.46 2.96 17.95
C GLU A 220 20.70 2.54 19.40
N LYS A 221 19.66 2.11 20.11
CA LYS A 221 19.77 1.62 21.49
C LYS A 221 20.27 0.18 21.57
N GLU A 222 20.09 -0.61 20.51
CA GLU A 222 20.56 -2.00 20.45
C GLU A 222 22.04 -2.11 20.05
N GLU A 223 22.60 -1.09 19.37
CA GLU A 223 24.01 -1.04 18.99
C GLU A 223 24.96 -0.48 20.08
N ASN A 224 24.43 0.10 21.17
CA ASN A 224 25.18 0.68 22.29
C ASN A 224 25.04 -0.15 23.58
#